data_AF-A0A1Q8C2I4-F1
#
_entry.id   AF-A0A1Q8C2I4-F1
#
_cell.length_a   1.000
_cell.length_b   1.000
_cell.length_c   1.000
_cell.angle_alpha   90.00
_cell.angle_beta   90.00
_cell.angle_gamma   90.00
#
_symmetry.space_group_name_H-M   'P 1'
#
loop_
_entity.id
_entity.type
_entity.pdbx_description
1 polymer ?
#
loop_
_entity_poly.entity_id
_entity_poly.type
_entity_poly.pdbx_seq_one_letter_code
_entity_poly.pdbx_strand_id
1 'polypeptide(L)'
;MTVTTERVKEILNSAEVTGCRLVIPQRLNRADYVAVNTVLTALGGSWSRANQAHVFPADPTDQLATVLADGALPRPARTTEGFVPTPAELAEELVREHTRLAELPAPRVLEPSAGDGALVDAVRTTAPDATVVAVEPNAARAATSGAGRACRS
;
A
#
# COMPACT_ATOMS: atom_id res chain seq x y z
N MET A 1 -5.68 -2.11 -11.45
CA MET A 1 -5.47 -0.72 -11.90
C MET A 1 -6.81 -0.24 -12.42
N THR A 2 -7.43 0.74 -11.78
CA THR A 2 -8.72 1.26 -12.26
C THR A 2 -8.44 2.22 -13.41
N VAL A 3 -8.95 1.90 -14.59
CA VAL A 3 -8.80 2.73 -15.79
C VAL A 3 -9.97 3.69 -15.88
N THR A 4 -9.68 4.97 -16.06
CA THR A 4 -10.65 6.04 -16.27
C THR A 4 -11.22 5.95 -17.68
N THR A 5 -12.54 6.03 -17.83
CA THR A 5 -13.18 6.01 -19.15
C THR A 5 -12.91 7.30 -19.92
N GLU A 6 -12.94 7.25 -21.25
CA GLU A 6 -12.79 8.44 -22.11
C GLU A 6 -13.81 9.53 -21.77
N ARG A 7 -15.05 9.14 -21.47
CA ARG A 7 -16.10 10.07 -21.02
C ARG A 7 -15.71 10.84 -19.76
N VAL A 8 -15.08 10.18 -18.78
CA VAL A 8 -14.64 10.84 -17.54
C VAL A 8 -13.45 11.76 -17.81
N LYS A 9 -12.52 11.36 -18.70
CA LYS A 9 -11.43 12.24 -19.12
C LYS A 9 -11.93 13.49 -19.81
N GLU A 10 -12.91 13.40 -20.72
CA GLU A 10 -13.54 14.56 -21.37
C GLU A 10 -14.10 15.54 -20.34
N ILE A 11 -14.80 15.04 -19.32
CA ILE A 11 -15.37 15.87 -18.27
C ILE A 11 -14.26 16.54 -17.44
N LEU A 12 -13.25 15.77 -17.04
CA LEU A 12 -12.12 16.28 -16.26
C LEU A 12 -11.27 17.30 -17.05
N ASN A 13 -11.20 17.18 -18.37
CA ASN A 13 -10.51 18.14 -19.23
C ASN A 13 -11.22 19.51 -19.30
N SER A 14 -12.51 19.56 -18.93
CA SER A 14 -13.26 20.82 -18.77
C SER A 14 -13.14 21.43 -17.38
N ALA A 15 -12.42 20.78 -16.45
CA ALA A 15 -12.35 21.23 -15.07
C ALA A 15 -11.56 22.55 -14.94
N GLU A 16 -12.05 23.42 -14.06
CA GLU A 16 -11.40 24.68 -13.71
C GLU A 16 -10.72 24.51 -12.35
N VAL A 17 -9.38 24.68 -12.33
CA VAL A 17 -8.60 24.62 -11.09
C VAL A 17 -8.22 26.04 -10.66
N THR A 18 -8.45 26.37 -9.39
CA THR A 18 -8.05 27.63 -8.76
C THR A 18 -7.47 27.35 -7.38
N GLY A 19 -6.13 27.31 -7.30
CA GLY A 19 -5.42 26.84 -6.11
C GLY A 19 -5.83 25.41 -5.76
N CYS A 20 -6.20 25.16 -4.51
CA CYS A 20 -6.61 23.82 -4.06
C CYS A 20 -8.09 23.49 -4.34
N ARG A 21 -8.73 24.15 -5.31
CA ARG A 21 -10.15 23.96 -5.65
C ARG A 21 -10.31 23.58 -7.11
N LEU A 22 -11.15 22.59 -7.38
CA LEU A 22 -11.51 22.14 -8.72
C LEU A 22 -13.03 22.20 -8.89
N VAL A 23 -13.48 22.82 -9.99
CA VAL A 23 -14.89 22.94 -10.37
C VAL A 23 -15.11 22.29 -11.74
N ILE A 24 -16.23 21.59 -11.90
CA ILE A 24 -16.70 21.13 -13.21
C ILE A 24 -17.74 22.15 -13.70
N PRO A 25 -17.48 22.91 -14.78
CA PRO A 25 -18.34 24.02 -15.23
C PRO A 25 -19.64 23.57 -15.90
N GLN A 26 -19.89 22.26 -15.97
CA GLN A 26 -21.08 21.66 -16.56
C GLN A 26 -21.87 20.83 -15.55
N ARG A 27 -23.19 20.76 -15.74
CA ARG A 27 -24.05 19.91 -14.93
C ARG A 27 -23.93 18.45 -15.37
N LEU A 28 -23.52 17.59 -14.45
CA LEU A 28 -23.38 16.15 -14.71
C LEU A 28 -24.68 15.40 -14.43
N ASN A 29 -24.94 14.35 -15.22
CA ASN A 29 -25.92 13.34 -14.84
C ASN A 29 -25.38 12.50 -13.66
N ARG A 30 -26.23 11.67 -13.04
CA ARG A 30 -25.85 10.89 -11.86
C ARG A 30 -24.67 9.94 -12.11
N ALA A 31 -24.64 9.27 -13.27
CA ALA A 31 -23.59 8.30 -13.58
C ALA A 31 -22.23 9.01 -13.78
N ASP A 32 -22.22 10.08 -14.59
CA ASP A 32 -21.03 10.92 -14.82
C ASP A 32 -20.51 11.51 -13.51
N TYR A 33 -21.40 12.02 -12.65
CA TYR A 33 -21.03 12.56 -11.34
C TYR A 33 -20.36 11.51 -10.46
N VAL A 34 -20.92 10.30 -10.35
CA VAL A 34 -20.36 9.24 -9.50
C VAL A 34 -18.96 8.84 -10.00
N ALA A 35 -18.80 8.70 -11.31
CA ALA A 35 -17.51 8.33 -11.91
C ALA A 35 -16.45 9.42 -11.70
N VAL A 36 -16.78 10.69 -12.00
CA VAL A 36 -15.87 11.83 -11.79
C VAL A 36 -15.53 11.99 -10.30
N ASN A 37 -16.51 11.89 -9.41
CA ASN A 37 -16.27 11.99 -7.98
C ASN A 37 -15.36 10.88 -7.46
N THR A 38 -15.46 9.67 -8.02
CA THR A 38 -14.55 8.56 -7.68
C THR A 38 -13.10 8.91 -8.03
N VAL A 39 -12.87 9.48 -9.22
CA VAL A 39 -11.54 9.94 -9.65
C VAL A 39 -11.03 11.05 -8.72
N LEU A 40 -11.82 12.11 -8.50
CA LEU A 40 -11.41 13.25 -7.69
C LEU A 40 -11.15 12.87 -6.23
N THR A 41 -11.92 11.92 -5.69
CA THR A 41 -11.70 11.39 -4.33
C THR A 41 -10.42 10.54 -4.26
N ALA A 42 -10.13 9.74 -5.29
CA ALA A 42 -8.88 8.96 -5.36
C ALA A 42 -7.64 9.87 -5.45
N LEU A 43 -7.79 11.08 -6.01
CA LEU A 43 -6.78 12.14 -6.01
C LEU A 43 -6.69 12.90 -4.66
N GLY A 44 -7.50 12.55 -3.66
CA GLY A 44 -7.52 13.21 -2.34
C GLY A 44 -8.45 14.42 -2.26
N GLY A 45 -9.25 14.68 -3.29
CA GLY A 45 -10.26 15.73 -3.30
C GLY A 45 -11.50 15.35 -2.50
N SER A 46 -12.16 16.35 -1.91
CA SER A 46 -13.44 16.17 -1.21
C SER A 46 -14.45 17.24 -1.63
N TRP A 47 -15.71 16.86 -1.84
CA TRP A 47 -16.76 17.81 -2.20
C TRP A 47 -17.07 18.75 -1.02
N SER A 48 -16.87 20.05 -1.22
CA SER A 48 -17.21 21.07 -0.25
C SER A 48 -18.46 21.83 -0.67
N ARG A 49 -19.56 21.68 0.09
CA ARG A 49 -20.80 22.43 -0.16
C ARG A 49 -20.63 23.95 -0.06
N ALA A 50 -19.78 24.41 0.86
CA ALA A 50 -19.53 25.83 1.08
C ALA A 50 -18.75 26.47 -0.08
N ASN A 51 -17.80 25.74 -0.67
CA ASN A 51 -17.01 26.25 -1.80
C ASN A 51 -17.62 25.86 -3.17
N GLN A 52 -18.64 25.01 -3.18
CA GLN A 52 -19.25 24.43 -4.38
C GLN A 52 -18.19 23.82 -5.34
N ALA A 53 -17.17 23.19 -4.76
CA ALA A 53 -16.00 22.68 -5.47
C ALA A 53 -15.45 21.44 -4.77
N HIS A 54 -14.66 20.64 -5.51
CA HIS A 54 -13.77 19.65 -4.92
C HIS A 54 -12.55 20.36 -4.34
N VAL A 55 -12.34 20.22 -3.03
CA VAL A 55 -11.23 20.84 -2.30
C VAL A 55 -10.17 19.79 -2.01
N PHE A 56 -8.92 20.13 -2.29
CA PHE A 56 -7.74 19.29 -2.16
C PHE A 56 -6.82 19.79 -1.04
N PRO A 57 -5.97 18.94 -0.47
CA PRO A 57 -4.95 19.36 0.50
C PRO A 57 -3.83 20.19 -0.15
N ALA A 58 -3.60 20.05 -1.46
CA ALA A 58 -2.64 20.79 -2.26
C ALA A 58 -3.21 21.07 -3.65
N ASP A 59 -2.53 21.90 -4.46
CA ASP A 59 -2.93 22.16 -5.85
C ASP A 59 -2.95 20.84 -6.66
N PRO A 60 -4.11 20.44 -7.23
CA PRO A 60 -4.26 19.14 -7.89
C PRO A 60 -3.78 19.13 -9.35
N THR A 61 -3.27 20.24 -9.89
CA THR A 61 -3.00 20.42 -11.34
C THR A 61 -2.13 19.29 -11.92
N ASP A 62 -1.00 18.98 -11.29
CA ASP A 62 -0.07 17.95 -11.79
C ASP A 62 -0.66 16.53 -11.69
N GLN A 63 -1.39 16.24 -10.60
CA GLN A 63 -2.06 14.96 -10.40
C GLN A 63 -3.19 14.75 -11.41
N LEU A 64 -3.96 15.81 -11.69
CA LEU A 64 -5.02 15.80 -12.68
C LEU A 64 -4.45 15.58 -14.09
N ALA A 65 -3.37 16.27 -14.45
CA ALA A 65 -2.69 16.11 -15.73
C ALA A 65 -2.20 14.67 -15.94
N THR A 66 -1.66 14.04 -14.89
CA THR A 66 -1.22 12.64 -14.91
C THR A 66 -2.39 11.69 -15.20
N VAL A 67 -3.53 11.87 -14.52
CA VAL A 67 -4.73 11.03 -14.76
C VAL A 67 -5.28 11.20 -16.17
N LEU A 68 -5.24 12.42 -16.71
CA LEU A 68 -5.69 12.70 -18.07
C LEU A 68 -4.77 12.05 -19.12
N ALA A 69 -3.45 12.08 -18.90
CA ALA A 69 -2.47 11.48 -19.79
C ALA A 69 -2.48 9.94 -19.75
N ASP A 70 -2.38 9.35 -18.56
CA ASP A 70 -2.18 7.92 -18.39
C ASP A 70 -3.51 7.13 -18.35
N GLY A 71 -4.62 7.82 -18.06
CA GLY A 71 -5.92 7.20 -17.84
C GLY A 71 -5.97 6.28 -16.62
N ALA A 72 -4.93 6.27 -15.77
CA ALA A 72 -4.85 5.46 -14.58
C ALA A 72 -4.97 6.33 -13.33
N LEU A 73 -5.80 5.92 -12.37
CA LEU A 73 -5.83 6.55 -11.06
C LEU A 73 -4.58 6.16 -10.25
N PRO A 74 -4.03 7.09 -9.44
CA PRO A 74 -3.02 6.72 -8.48
C PRO A 74 -3.58 5.63 -7.57
N ARG A 75 -2.73 4.67 -7.22
CA ARG A 75 -3.11 3.63 -6.27
C ARG A 75 -3.53 4.32 -4.98
N PRO A 76 -4.70 4.01 -4.40
CA PRO A 76 -5.08 4.58 -3.12
C PRO A 76 -3.94 4.34 -2.13
N ALA A 77 -3.61 5.36 -1.33
CA ALA A 77 -2.67 5.20 -0.24
C ALA A 77 -3.11 3.97 0.57
N ARG A 78 -2.21 3.00 0.74
CA ARG A 78 -2.50 1.74 1.43
C ARG A 78 -2.78 2.12 2.89
N THR A 79 -4.05 2.27 3.26
CA THR A 79 -4.46 2.76 4.59
C THR A 79 -4.22 1.75 5.70
N THR A 80 -3.97 0.49 5.35
CA THR A 80 -3.37 -0.53 6.21
C THR A 80 -2.42 -1.36 5.35
N GLU A 81 -1.24 -1.70 5.87
CA GLU A 81 -0.25 -2.48 5.10
C GLU A 81 -0.69 -3.93 4.81
N GLY A 82 -1.88 -4.34 5.26
CA GLY A 82 -2.38 -5.70 5.13
C GLY A 82 -1.65 -6.69 6.03
N PHE A 83 -1.09 -6.23 7.15
CA PHE A 83 -0.42 -7.09 8.12
C PHE A 83 -1.44 -7.98 8.85
N VAL A 84 -1.24 -9.29 8.74
CA VAL A 84 -1.99 -10.31 9.47
C VAL A 84 -0.95 -11.29 10.02
N PRO A 85 -0.68 -11.29 11.34
CA PRO A 85 0.40 -12.10 11.90
C PRO A 85 0.10 -13.59 11.72
N THR A 86 1.12 -14.38 11.41
CA THR A 86 1.04 -15.84 11.49
C THR A 86 0.97 -16.22 12.96
N PRO A 87 -0.07 -16.94 13.43
CA PRO A 87 -0.11 -17.43 14.81
C PRO A 87 1.14 -18.25 15.14
N ALA A 88 1.68 -18.09 16.33
CA ALA A 88 2.95 -18.71 16.73
C ALA A 88 2.90 -20.24 16.58
N GLU A 89 1.81 -20.86 17.01
CA GLU A 89 1.61 -22.31 16.94
C GLU A 89 1.64 -22.81 15.50
N LEU A 90 1.03 -22.06 14.57
CA LEU A 90 1.03 -22.39 13.15
C LEU A 90 2.41 -22.20 12.51
N ALA A 91 3.14 -21.15 12.90
CA ALA A 91 4.50 -20.92 12.43
C ALA A 91 5.43 -22.05 12.87
N GLU A 92 5.32 -22.48 14.12
CA GLU A 92 6.08 -23.60 14.64
C GLU A 92 5.74 -24.93 13.96
N GLU A 93 4.44 -25.26 13.81
CA GLU A 93 3.97 -26.44 13.08
C GLU A 93 4.56 -26.45 11.66
N LEU A 94 4.39 -25.36 10.92
CA LEU A 94 4.85 -25.25 9.54
C LEU A 94 6.36 -25.49 9.43
N VAL A 95 7.14 -24.82 10.27
CA VAL A 95 8.60 -24.96 10.23
C VAL A 95 9.02 -26.38 10.61
N ARG A 96 8.51 -26.90 11.73
CA ARG A 96 8.91 -28.20 12.26
C ARG A 96 8.51 -29.35 11.34
N GLU A 97 7.31 -29.31 10.77
CA GLU A 97 6.73 -30.45 10.06
C GLU A 97 6.92 -30.41 8.54
N HIS A 98 7.14 -29.22 7.95
CA HIS A 98 7.08 -29.08 6.50
C HIS A 98 8.35 -28.55 5.83
N THR A 99 9.36 -28.12 6.60
CA THR A 99 10.57 -27.53 6.00
C THR A 99 11.78 -28.46 5.99
N ARG A 100 11.80 -29.49 6.86
CA ARG A 100 12.97 -30.36 7.13
C ARG A 100 14.25 -29.58 7.47
N LEU A 101 14.14 -28.35 7.96
CA LEU A 101 15.29 -27.50 8.27
C LEU A 101 16.22 -28.14 9.31
N ALA A 102 15.67 -28.91 10.26
CA ALA A 102 16.46 -29.64 11.27
C ALA A 102 17.38 -30.72 10.68
N GLU A 103 17.11 -31.20 9.46
CA GLU A 103 17.92 -32.23 8.79
C GLU A 103 19.05 -31.61 7.95
N LEU A 104 19.02 -30.30 7.72
CA LEU A 104 19.99 -29.61 6.88
C LEU A 104 21.17 -29.08 7.72
N PRO A 105 22.43 -29.24 7.26
CA PRO A 105 23.57 -28.64 7.92
C PRO A 105 23.62 -27.13 7.64
N ALA A 106 23.53 -26.31 8.69
CA ALA A 106 23.63 -24.85 8.65
C ALA A 106 22.79 -24.18 7.53
N PRO A 107 21.45 -24.35 7.52
CA PRO A 107 20.60 -23.88 6.43
C PRO A 107 20.56 -22.34 6.36
N ARG A 108 20.32 -21.81 5.16
CA ARG A 108 20.16 -20.38 4.93
C ARG A 108 18.70 -20.10 4.57
N VAL A 109 18.04 -19.25 5.35
CA VAL A 109 16.62 -18.95 5.22
C VAL A 109 16.42 -17.46 4.96
N LEU A 110 15.62 -17.13 3.96
CA LEU A 110 15.15 -15.77 3.70
C LEU A 110 13.68 -15.69 4.08
N GLU A 111 13.36 -14.82 5.03
CA GLU A 111 12.00 -14.40 5.34
C GLU A 111 11.79 -12.97 4.82
N PRO A 112 11.20 -12.80 3.62
CA PRO A 112 11.15 -11.51 2.92
C PRO A 112 10.06 -10.56 3.45
N SER A 113 9.20 -11.00 4.37
CA SER A 113 8.12 -10.18 4.96
C SER A 113 7.90 -10.59 6.41
N ALA A 114 8.94 -10.40 7.21
CA ALA A 114 9.07 -11.00 8.54
C ALA A 114 7.98 -10.60 9.53
N GLY A 115 7.27 -9.50 9.32
CA GLY A 115 6.21 -9.09 10.22
C GLY A 115 6.76 -8.85 11.62
N ASP A 116 6.12 -9.47 12.61
CA ASP A 116 6.58 -9.49 14.00
C ASP A 116 7.64 -10.58 14.29
N GLY A 117 7.89 -11.50 13.36
CA GLY A 117 8.97 -12.48 13.44
C GLY A 117 8.56 -13.92 13.72
N ALA A 118 7.27 -14.28 13.77
CA ALA A 118 6.82 -15.62 14.15
C ALA A 118 7.53 -16.77 13.40
N LEU A 119 7.67 -16.68 12.07
CA LEU A 119 8.39 -17.69 11.27
C LEU A 119 9.91 -17.66 11.50
N VAL A 120 10.49 -16.48 11.75
CA VAL A 120 11.92 -16.34 12.06
C VAL A 120 12.24 -17.04 13.38
N ASP A 121 11.40 -16.86 14.39
CA ASP A 121 11.57 -17.47 15.71
C ASP A 121 11.40 -19.00 15.64
N ALA A 122 10.41 -19.47 14.87
CA ALA A 122 10.21 -20.90 14.63
C ALA A 122 11.42 -21.54 13.92
N VAL A 123 12.00 -20.86 12.92
CA VAL A 123 13.23 -21.31 12.23
C VAL A 123 14.42 -21.38 13.19
N ARG A 124 14.65 -20.33 13.99
CA ARG A 124 15.74 -20.30 14.98
C ARG A 124 15.61 -21.40 16.03
N THR A 125 14.38 -21.74 16.40
CA THR A 125 14.09 -22.81 17.35
C THR A 125 14.35 -24.19 16.75
N THR A 126 13.94 -24.40 15.49
CA THR A 126 14.04 -25.72 14.82
C THR A 126 15.45 -26.00 14.28
N ALA A 127 16.15 -24.97 13.82
CA ALA A 127 17.51 -25.05 13.28
C ALA A 127 18.37 -23.92 13.87
N PRO A 128 18.95 -24.10 15.07
CA PRO A 128 19.76 -23.06 15.73
C PRO A 128 20.99 -22.61 14.93
N ASP A 129 21.54 -23.49 14.09
CA ASP A 129 22.68 -23.20 13.21
C ASP A 129 22.26 -22.52 11.89
N ALA A 130 20.96 -22.24 11.71
CA ALA A 130 20.46 -21.56 10.53
C ALA A 130 20.91 -20.10 10.47
N THR A 131 21.33 -19.66 9.29
CA THR A 131 21.48 -18.23 9.00
C THR A 131 20.16 -17.70 8.46
N VAL A 132 19.48 -16.84 9.22
CA VAL A 132 18.20 -16.24 8.82
C VAL A 132 18.38 -14.79 8.42
N VAL A 133 17.96 -14.45 7.21
CA VAL A 133 17.82 -13.06 6.74
C VAL A 133 16.34 -12.70 6.78
N ALA A 134 15.99 -11.77 7.66
CA ALA A 134 14.64 -11.27 7.81
C ALA A 134 14.54 -9.86 7.21
N VAL A 135 13.52 -9.63 6.37
CA VAL A 135 13.24 -8.32 5.77
C VAL A 135 11.83 -7.91 6.18
N GLU A 136 11.71 -6.72 6.76
CA GLU A 136 10.42 -6.11 7.09
C GLU A 136 10.46 -4.63 6.67
N PRO A 137 9.70 -4.24 5.63
CA PRO A 137 9.67 -2.86 5.15
C PRO A 137 9.10 -1.87 6.16
N ASN A 138 8.23 -2.31 7.06
CA ASN A 138 7.69 -1.46 8.12
C ASN A 138 8.68 -1.35 9.27
N ALA A 139 9.27 -0.17 9.42
CA ALA A 139 10.28 0.11 10.43
C ALA A 139 9.81 -0.19 11.87
N ALA A 140 8.53 -0.03 12.20
CA ALA A 140 8.02 -0.29 13.54
C ALA A 140 8.00 -1.79 13.86
N ARG A 141 7.64 -2.65 12.90
CA ARG A 141 7.69 -4.11 13.06
C ARG A 141 9.10 -4.69 12.95
N ALA A 142 9.95 -4.08 12.13
CA ALA A 142 11.37 -4.43 12.06
C ALA A 142 12.10 -4.21 13.41
N ALA A 143 11.59 -3.30 14.26
CA ALA A 143 12.16 -3.04 15.58
C ALA A 143 11.74 -4.08 16.65
N THR A 144 10.65 -4.82 16.43
CA THR A 144 10.12 -5.81 17.38
C THR A 144 10.56 -7.24 17.07
N SER A 145 10.79 -7.55 15.80
CA SER A 145 11.44 -8.80 15.40
C SER A 145 12.87 -8.79 15.94
N GLY A 146 13.29 -9.84 16.65
CA GLY A 146 14.59 -9.95 17.33
C GLY A 146 15.81 -10.03 16.39
N ALA A 147 15.82 -9.26 15.31
CA ALA A 147 16.98 -9.05 14.45
C ALA A 147 18.04 -8.30 15.27
N GLY A 148 18.92 -9.08 15.90
CA GLY A 148 20.10 -8.59 16.58
C GLY A 148 20.81 -7.53 15.74
N ARG A 149 21.14 -6.40 16.40
CA ARG A 149 22.04 -5.38 15.88
C ARG A 149 23.33 -6.07 15.44
N ALA A 150 23.54 -6.26 14.14
CA ALA A 150 24.86 -6.47 13.62
C ALA A 150 25.57 -5.09 13.64
N CYS A 151 26.40 -4.87 14.67
CA CYS A 151 27.41 -3.82 14.60
C CYS A 151 28.31 -4.13 13.40
N ARG A 152 28.38 -3.18 12.46
CA ARG A 152 29.33 -3.22 11.35
C ARG A 152 30.74 -3.07 11.94
N SER A 153 31.59 -4.06 11.74
CA SER A 153 33.05 -3.94 11.80
C SER A 153 33.58 -3.63 10.41
#